data_AF-A0A966J2V8-F1
#
_entry.id   AF-A0A966J2V8-F1
#
_cell.length_a   1.000
_cell.length_b   1.000
_cell.length_c   1.000
_cell.angle_alpha   90.00
_cell.angle_beta   90.00
_cell.angle_gamma   90.00
#
_symmetry.space_group_name_H-M   'P 1'
#
loop_
_entity.id
_entity.type
_entity.pdbx_description
1 polymer ?
#
loop_
_entity_poly.entity_id
_entity_poly.type
_entity_poly.pdbx_seq_one_letter_code
_entity_poly.pdbx_strand_id
1 'polypeptide(L)' 'MGINQIKMNKIRRALISLSDKQNLKPLLQCLKKNKIEIISSGGTFKEIKKMKFNSIEVSEFTNSPEILEGRVKTLHPKI' A
#
# COMPACT_ATOMS: atom_id res chain seq x y z
N MET A 1 2.14 38.66 -4.52
CA MET A 1 1.26 37.78 -5.32
C MET A 1 2.12 36.64 -5.84
N GLY A 2 2.24 35.55 -5.08
CA GLY A 2 3.08 34.40 -5.44
C GLY A 2 2.18 33.22 -5.79
N ILE A 3 2.11 32.86 -7.07
CA ILE A 3 1.48 31.62 -7.50
C ILE A 3 2.32 30.45 -6.98
N ASN A 4 1.91 29.82 -5.89
CA ASN A 4 2.47 28.54 -5.46
C ASN A 4 2.13 27.52 -6.54
N GLN A 5 3.08 27.27 -7.44
CA GLN A 5 2.94 26.26 -8.47
C GLN A 5 2.88 24.89 -7.78
N ILE A 6 1.70 24.25 -7.84
CA ILE A 6 1.49 22.93 -7.25
C ILE A 6 2.35 21.95 -8.06
N LYS A 7 3.52 21.62 -7.51
CA LYS A 7 4.43 20.66 -8.11
C LYS A 7 3.85 19.26 -7.90
N MET A 8 3.25 18.70 -8.95
CA MET A 8 2.75 17.32 -8.89
C MET A 8 3.93 16.34 -8.92
N ASN A 9 4.22 15.72 -7.78
CA ASN A 9 5.23 14.67 -7.68
C ASN A 9 4.70 13.38 -8.33
N LYS A 10 5.55 12.73 -9.13
CA LYS A 10 5.23 11.42 -9.70
C LYS A 10 5.12 10.38 -8.59
N ILE A 11 3.95 9.75 -8.47
CA ILE A 11 3.70 8.67 -7.51
C ILE A 11 4.54 7.45 -7.93
N ARG A 12 5.36 6.94 -7.00
CA ARG A 12 6.20 5.75 -7.21
C ARG A 12 5.71 4.54 -6.43
N ARG A 13 5.07 4.76 -5.28
CA ARG A 13 4.68 3.73 -4.33
C ARG A 13 3.36 4.09 -3.67
N ALA A 14 2.55 3.08 -3.33
CA ALA A 14 1.29 3.24 -2.61
C ALA A 14 1.24 2.25 -1.42
N LEU A 15 0.86 2.74 -0.25
CA LEU A 15 0.54 1.93 0.92
C LEU A 15 -0.98 1.69 0.95
N ILE A 16 -1.42 0.43 1.01
CA ILE A 16 -2.83 0.05 0.97
C ILE A 16 -3.19 -0.80 2.20
N SER A 17 -4.14 -0.32 2.99
CA SER A 17 -4.69 -1.00 4.16
C SER A 17 -6.20 -0.77 4.21
N LEU A 18 -6.98 -1.74 3.76
CA LEU A 18 -8.42 -1.61 3.57
C LEU A 18 -9.19 -2.68 4.36
N SER A 19 -10.18 -2.23 5.13
CA SER A 19 -11.18 -3.10 5.74
C SER A 19 -12.16 -3.59 4.67
N ASP A 20 -12.77 -2.68 3.92
CA ASP A 20 -13.64 -2.98 2.76
C ASP A 20 -12.82 -3.04 1.45
N LYS A 21 -13.03 -4.09 0.67
CA LYS A 21 -12.25 -4.43 -0.52
C LYS A 21 -13.09 -4.44 -1.81
N GLN A 22 -14.33 -3.94 -1.76
CA GLN A 22 -15.29 -3.96 -2.88
C GLN A 22 -14.75 -3.39 -4.20
N ASN A 23 -13.74 -2.51 -4.18
CA ASN A 23 -13.14 -1.93 -5.38
C ASN A 23 -11.61 -2.05 -5.43
N LEU A 24 -11.05 -3.05 -4.75
CA LEU A 24 -9.60 -3.24 -4.73
C LEU A 24 -9.04 -3.57 -6.12
N LYS A 25 -9.70 -4.45 -6.89
CA LYS A 25 -9.24 -4.86 -8.23
C LYS A 25 -9.05 -3.70 -9.23
N PRO A 26 -10.04 -2.80 -9.46
CA PRO A 26 -9.84 -1.67 -10.36
C PRO A 26 -8.74 -0.71 -9.88
N LEU A 27 -8.61 -0.51 -8.55
CA LEU A 27 -7.50 0.25 -7.98
C LEU A 27 -6.14 -0.36 -8.33
N LEU A 28 -5.96 -1.67 -8.11
CA LEU A 28 -4.72 -2.38 -8.42
C LEU A 28 -4.36 -2.32 -9.92
N GLN A 29 -5.35 -2.39 -10.81
CA GLN A 29 -5.13 -2.25 -12.25
C GLN A 29 -4.59 -0.87 -12.61
N CYS A 30 -5.15 0.20 -12.01
CA CYS A 30 -4.65 1.55 -12.20
C CYS A 30 -3.21 1.71 -11.72
N LEU A 31 -2.90 1.21 -10.51
CA LEU A 31 -1.56 1.28 -9.94
C LEU A 31 -0.54 0.50 -10.80
N LYS A 32 -0.91 -0.71 -11.24
CA LYS A 32 -0.08 -1.53 -12.13
C LYS A 32 0.20 -0.83 -13.46
N LYS A 33 -0.82 -0.25 -14.10
CA LYS A 33 -0.67 0.51 -15.37
C LYS A 33 0.34 1.65 -15.24
N ASN A 34 0.37 2.29 -14.07
CA ASN A 34 1.28 3.39 -13.78
C ASN A 34 2.63 2.95 -13.20
N LYS A 35 2.91 1.64 -13.13
CA LYS A 35 4.14 1.06 -12.57
C LYS A 35 4.41 1.52 -11.12
N ILE A 36 3.35 1.63 -10.32
CA ILE A 36 3.41 2.00 -8.91
C ILE A 36 3.64 0.73 -8.07
N GLU A 37 4.64 0.75 -7.20
CA GLU A 37 4.91 -0.32 -6.24
C GLU A 37 3.87 -0.31 -5.12
N ILE A 38 3.42 -1.48 -4.69
CA ILE A 38 2.37 -1.62 -3.69
C ILE A 38 2.97 -2.19 -2.41
N ILE A 39 2.75 -1.51 -1.29
CA ILE A 39 2.94 -2.04 0.06
C ILE A 39 1.56 -2.25 0.67
N SER A 40 1.34 -3.38 1.34
CA SER A 40 0.05 -3.65 2.00
C SER A 40 0.20 -4.52 3.25
N SER A 41 -0.83 -4.55 4.10
CA SER A 41 -0.78 -5.28 5.37
C SER A 41 -1.91 -6.32 5.51
N GLY A 42 -1.62 -7.39 6.26
CA GLY A 42 -2.58 -8.40 6.72
C GLY A 42 -3.60 -8.85 5.66
N GLY A 43 -4.88 -8.67 5.95
CA GLY A 43 -5.97 -9.09 5.06
C GLY A 43 -5.96 -8.43 3.67
N THR A 44 -5.44 -7.20 3.55
CA THR A 44 -5.31 -6.54 2.25
C THR A 44 -4.21 -7.19 1.41
N PHE A 45 -3.04 -7.47 2.00
CA PHE A 45 -1.95 -8.17 1.31
C PHE A 45 -2.40 -9.54 0.78
N LYS A 46 -3.08 -10.32 1.62
CA LYS A 46 -3.63 -11.63 1.24
C LYS A 46 -4.58 -11.51 0.05
N GLU A 47 -5.44 -10.51 0.04
CA GLU A 47 -6.40 -10.32 -1.06
C GLU A 47 -5.72 -9.90 -2.37
N ILE A 48 -4.73 -9.00 -2.31
CA ILE A 48 -3.96 -8.59 -3.48
C ILE A 48 -3.22 -9.79 -4.11
N LYS A 49 -2.60 -10.64 -3.29
CA LYS A 49 -1.90 -11.86 -3.75
C LYS A 49 -2.86 -12.87 -4.37
N LYS A 50 -4.05 -13.08 -3.78
CA LYS A 50 -5.11 -13.93 -4.38
C LYS A 50 -5.51 -13.46 -5.77
N MET A 51 -5.58 -12.15 -5.98
CA MET A 51 -5.87 -11.54 -7.29
C MET A 51 -4.68 -11.55 -8.26
N LYS A 52 -3.56 -12.19 -7.90
CA LYS A 52 -2.32 -12.31 -8.68
C LYS A 52 -1.66 -10.96 -9.01
N PHE A 53 -1.77 -10.00 -8.09
CA PHE A 53 -1.04 -8.73 -8.17
C PHE A 53 0.20 -8.76 -7.25
N ASN A 54 1.21 -7.99 -7.62
CA ASN A 54 2.41 -7.82 -6.79
C ASN A 54 2.13 -6.81 -5.68
N SER A 55 2.59 -7.15 -4.48
CA SER A 55 2.62 -6.30 -3.31
C SER A 55 3.70 -6.80 -2.37
N ILE A 56 4.32 -5.87 -1.64
CA ILE A 56 5.27 -6.10 -0.55
C ILE A 56 4.46 -6.08 0.76
N GLU A 57 4.72 -7.04 1.64
CA GLU A 57 4.07 -7.04 2.95
C GLU A 57 4.70 -5.98 3.87
N VAL A 58 3.89 -5.29 4.68
CA VAL A 58 4.42 -4.28 5.61
C VAL A 58 5.49 -4.86 6.53
N SER A 59 5.30 -6.08 7.06
CA SER A 59 6.26 -6.76 7.94
C SER A 59 7.62 -6.98 7.26
N GLU A 60 7.61 -7.41 5.99
CA GLU A 60 8.79 -7.55 5.14
C GLU A 60 9.47 -6.19 4.90
N PHE A 61 8.68 -5.16 4.62
CA PHE A 61 9.21 -3.82 4.39
C PHE A 61 9.83 -3.18 5.65
N THR A 62 9.20 -3.39 6.81
CA THR A 62 9.68 -2.82 8.08
C THR A 62 10.80 -3.64 8.70
N ASN A 63 10.89 -4.95 8.38
CA ASN A 63 11.61 -5.96 9.15
C ASN A 63 11.10 -6.05 10.59
N SER A 64 9.79 -5.93 10.77
CA SER A 64 9.14 -6.03 12.09
C SER A 64 8.04 -7.08 12.03
N PRO A 65 7.98 -8.01 12.99
CA PRO A 65 6.93 -9.02 13.01
C PRO A 65 5.56 -8.38 13.29
N GLU A 66 4.50 -9.04 12.82
CA GLU A 66 3.14 -8.69 13.23
C GLU A 66 2.91 -9.20 14.67
N ILE A 67 2.55 -8.30 15.57
CA ILE A 67 2.27 -8.60 16.98
C ILE A 67 0.91 -8.02 17.40
N LEU A 68 0.40 -8.47 18.56
CA LEU A 68 -0.87 -8.02 19.12
C LEU A 68 -2.04 -8.14 18.13
N GLU A 69 -2.12 -9.27 17.43
CA GLU A 69 -3.17 -9.54 16.42
C GLU A 69 -3.26 -8.45 15.34
N GLY A 70 -2.12 -7.85 15.00
CA GLY A 70 -2.04 -6.83 13.96
C GLY A 70 -2.41 -5.41 14.40
N ARG A 71 -2.62 -5.16 15.71
CA ARG A 71 -2.92 -3.82 16.25
C ARG A 71 -1.81 -2.79 16.02
N VAL A 72 -0.56 -3.24 15.90
CA VAL A 72 0.62 -2.36 15.78
C VAL A 72 1.40 -2.56 14.47
N LYS A 73 0.81 -3.28 13.50
CA LYS A 73 1.50 -3.69 12.26
C LYS A 73 2.03 -2.54 11.40
N THR A 74 1.47 -1.32 11.52
CA THR A 74 1.92 -0.12 10.80
C THR A 74 2.54 0.94 11.71
N LEU A 75 2.70 0.69 13.01
CA LEU A 75 3.32 1.64 13.95
C LEU A 75 4.85 1.48 13.92
N HIS A 76 5.46 1.87 12.79
CA HIS A 76 6.90 1.78 12.58
C HIS A 76 7.40 2.98 11.76
N PRO A 77 8.52 3.65 12.10
CA PRO A 77 8.99 4.88 11.42
C PRO A 77 9.28 4.78 9.92
N LYS A 78 9.39 3.56 9.38
CA LYS A 78 9.57 3.33 7.93
C LYS A 78 8.25 3.47 7.15
N ILE A 79 7.11 3.35 7.85
CA ILE A 79 5.76 3.52 7.33
C ILE A 79 5.34 4.96 7.59
#